data_AF-A0A0D0CSD4-F1
#
_entry.id   AF-A0A0D0CSD4-F1
#
_cell.length_a   1.000
_cell.length_b   1.000
_cell.length_c   1.000
_cell.angle_alpha   90.00
_cell.angle_beta   90.00
_cell.angle_gamma   90.00
#
_symmetry.space_group_name_H-M   'P 1'
#
loop_
_entity.id
_entity.type
_entity.pdbx_description
1 polymer ?
#
loop_
_entity_poly.entity_id
_entity_poly.type
_entity_poly.pdbx_seq_one_letter_code
_entity_poly.pdbx_strand_id
1 'polypeptide(L)'
;VNSHGQWINAFRIFEQAVLFAFKGREFELRGYWEHVNNLFAATHVSLHHRVINYDRAVRIHVGSRRDTLLHEVEKFSHIKVAHIDDGGIAVVESSTRTRLGRPGQKRKFEVCRNWNFRSCTREKCLERHACILCGSIDHAARDCHH
;
A
#
# COMPACT_ATOMS: atom_id res chain seq x y z
N VAL A 1 5.15 -8.19 -7.34
CA VAL A 1 6.60 -8.17 -7.56
C VAL A 1 7.26 -8.16 -6.20
N ASN A 2 7.99 -9.22 -5.85
CA ASN A 2 8.60 -9.40 -4.51
C ASN A 2 10.12 -9.66 -4.57
N SER A 3 10.71 -9.75 -5.76
CA SER A 3 12.15 -9.94 -5.95
C SER A 3 12.64 -9.19 -7.18
N HIS A 4 13.96 -9.01 -7.29
CA HIS A 4 14.60 -8.40 -8.45
C HIS A 4 14.29 -9.14 -9.76
N GLY A 5 14.38 -10.47 -9.77
CA GLY A 5 14.04 -11.27 -10.97
C GLY A 5 12.57 -11.13 -11.39
N GLN A 6 11.63 -11.09 -10.42
CA GLN A 6 10.22 -10.82 -10.74
C GLN A 6 10.02 -9.39 -11.26
N TRP A 7 10.80 -8.44 -10.76
CA TRP A 7 10.77 -7.06 -11.23
C TRP A 7 11.25 -6.95 -12.67
N ILE A 8 12.37 -7.60 -13.05
CA ILE A 8 12.89 -7.63 -14.43
C ILE A 8 11.80 -8.14 -15.39
N ASN A 9 11.16 -9.27 -15.06
CA ASN A 9 10.12 -9.86 -15.89
C ASN A 9 8.91 -8.93 -16.02
N ALA A 10 8.45 -8.35 -14.91
CA ALA A 10 7.32 -7.42 -14.91
C ALA A 10 7.63 -6.13 -15.68
N PHE A 11 8.85 -5.61 -15.55
CA PHE A 11 9.29 -4.42 -16.27
C PHE A 11 9.31 -4.66 -17.78
N ARG A 12 9.83 -5.81 -18.22
CA ARG A 12 9.87 -6.16 -19.65
C ARG A 12 8.48 -6.22 -20.27
N ILE A 13 7.50 -6.81 -19.59
CA ILE A 13 6.11 -6.84 -20.06
C ILE A 13 5.54 -5.42 -20.13
N PHE A 14 5.79 -4.61 -19.09
CA PHE A 14 5.38 -3.21 -19.07
C PHE A 14 6.02 -2.41 -20.22
N GLU A 15 7.31 -2.56 -20.46
CA GLU A 15 8.05 -1.89 -21.53
C GLU A 15 7.43 -2.21 -22.90
N GLN A 16 7.21 -3.49 -23.19
CA GLN A 16 6.56 -3.93 -24.42
C GLN A 16 5.17 -3.30 -24.60
N ALA A 17 4.36 -3.27 -23.54
CA ALA A 17 3.03 -2.68 -23.58
C ALA A 17 3.08 -1.15 -23.83
N VAL A 18 4.02 -0.46 -23.18
CA VAL A 18 4.18 0.99 -23.35
C VAL A 18 4.68 1.31 -24.75
N LEU A 19 5.67 0.59 -25.29
CA LEU A 19 6.20 0.83 -26.63
C LEU A 19 5.18 0.50 -27.72
N PHE A 20 4.31 -0.49 -27.48
CA PHE A 20 3.19 -0.76 -28.36
C PHE A 20 2.22 0.42 -28.43
N ALA A 21 1.84 0.99 -27.28
CA ALA A 21 0.89 2.10 -27.20
C ALA A 21 1.52 3.47 -27.56
N PHE A 22 2.78 3.67 -27.23
CA PHE A 22 3.51 4.94 -27.31
C PHE A 22 4.90 4.71 -27.90
N LYS A 23 4.98 4.76 -29.23
CA LYS A 23 6.25 4.69 -29.97
C LYS A 23 7.17 5.86 -29.58
N GLY A 24 8.47 5.63 -29.50
CA GLY A 24 9.46 6.68 -29.19
C GLY A 24 9.82 6.83 -27.71
N ARG A 25 9.27 5.99 -26.81
CA ARG A 25 9.59 6.01 -25.37
C ARG A 25 10.74 5.09 -24.97
N GLU A 26 11.46 4.51 -25.94
CA GLU A 26 12.54 3.52 -25.70
C GLU A 26 13.66 4.12 -24.85
N PHE A 27 14.10 5.34 -25.16
CA PHE A 27 15.15 6.03 -24.42
C PHE A 27 14.76 6.22 -22.94
N GLU A 28 13.52 6.64 -22.72
CA GLU A 28 12.99 6.85 -21.38
C GLU A 28 12.94 5.54 -20.58
N LEU A 29 12.35 4.50 -21.17
CA LEU A 29 12.15 3.22 -20.50
C LEU A 29 13.48 2.55 -20.18
N ARG A 30 14.44 2.58 -21.11
CA ARG A 30 15.78 2.05 -20.89
C ARG A 30 16.53 2.80 -19.80
N GLY A 31 16.50 4.13 -19.82
CA GLY A 31 17.15 4.94 -18.76
C GLY A 31 16.58 4.64 -17.38
N TYR A 32 15.26 4.48 -17.28
CA TYR A 32 14.63 4.10 -16.03
C TYR A 32 14.91 2.65 -15.61
N TRP A 33 14.96 1.72 -16.56
CA TRP A 33 15.35 0.33 -16.30
C TRP A 33 16.77 0.26 -15.72
N GLU A 34 17.74 0.93 -16.36
CA GLU A 34 19.12 1.00 -15.91
C GLU A 34 19.20 1.57 -14.49
N HIS A 35 18.48 2.67 -14.21
CA HIS A 35 18.42 3.28 -12.88
C HIS A 35 17.95 2.31 -11.79
N VAL A 36 16.79 1.67 -11.99
CA VAL A 36 16.23 0.77 -10.97
C VAL A 36 17.06 -0.52 -10.86
N ASN A 37 17.61 -1.02 -11.96
CA ASN A 37 18.50 -2.18 -11.95
C ASN A 37 19.79 -1.89 -11.15
N ASN A 38 20.38 -0.70 -11.31
CA ASN A 38 21.52 -0.24 -10.53
C ASN A 38 21.17 -0.10 -9.04
N LEU A 39 19.96 0.34 -8.69
CA LEU A 39 19.50 0.35 -7.30
C LEU A 39 19.44 -1.07 -6.71
N PHE A 40 18.94 -2.06 -7.45
CA PHE A 40 18.97 -3.45 -6.99
C PHE A 40 20.40 -3.97 -6.79
N ALA A 41 21.32 -3.63 -7.70
CA ALA A 41 22.72 -4.04 -7.61
C ALA A 41 23.45 -3.38 -6.43
N ALA A 42 23.15 -2.12 -6.13
CA ALA A 42 23.74 -1.36 -5.02
C ALA A 42 23.08 -1.62 -3.66
N THR A 43 21.95 -2.35 -3.62
CA THR A 43 21.17 -2.59 -2.39
C THR A 43 21.30 -4.05 -1.96
N HIS A 44 21.59 -4.28 -0.69
CA HIS A 44 21.62 -5.63 -0.14
C HIS A 44 20.25 -6.32 -0.28
N VAL A 45 20.24 -7.64 -0.54
CA VAL A 45 19.02 -8.42 -0.85
C VAL A 45 17.92 -8.27 0.20
N SER A 46 18.27 -8.19 1.49
CA SER A 46 17.29 -7.98 2.57
C SER A 46 16.51 -6.66 2.44
N LEU A 47 17.06 -5.67 1.73
CA LEU A 47 16.49 -4.35 1.52
C LEU A 47 15.88 -4.17 0.12
N HIS A 48 15.87 -5.19 -0.74
CA HIS A 48 15.28 -5.12 -2.10
C HIS A 48 13.80 -4.71 -2.11
N HIS A 49 13.06 -4.98 -1.04
CA HIS A 49 11.70 -4.51 -0.87
C HIS A 49 11.58 -2.97 -0.93
N ARG A 50 12.61 -2.24 -0.50
CA ARG A 50 12.67 -0.76 -0.60
C ARG A 50 12.74 -0.30 -2.04
N VAL A 51 13.57 -0.95 -2.86
CA VAL A 51 13.69 -0.66 -4.31
C VAL A 51 12.38 -0.91 -5.04
N ILE A 52 11.67 -1.99 -4.71
CA ILE A 52 10.35 -2.30 -5.26
C ILE A 52 9.31 -1.23 -4.86
N ASN A 53 9.31 -0.81 -3.60
CA ASN A 53 8.40 0.23 -3.13
C ASN A 53 8.70 1.59 -3.76
N TYR A 54 9.98 1.91 -3.94
CA TYR A 54 10.45 3.08 -4.67
C TYR A 54 9.94 3.07 -6.12
N ASP A 55 10.13 1.99 -6.88
CA ASP A 55 9.64 1.88 -8.27
C ASP A 55 8.12 2.09 -8.36
N ARG A 56 7.36 1.51 -7.41
CA ARG A 56 5.92 1.73 -7.33
C ARG A 56 5.59 3.22 -7.13
N ALA A 57 6.25 3.88 -6.19
CA ALA A 57 6.02 5.29 -5.90
C ALA A 57 6.36 6.19 -7.09
N VAL A 58 7.49 5.93 -7.77
CA VAL A 58 7.89 6.67 -8.98
C VAL A 58 6.87 6.50 -10.09
N ARG A 59 6.42 5.28 -10.39
CA ARG A 59 5.43 5.03 -11.45
C ARG A 59 4.10 5.74 -11.18
N ILE A 60 3.64 5.78 -9.92
CA ILE A 60 2.45 6.53 -9.52
C ILE A 60 2.68 8.03 -9.71
N HIS A 61 3.81 8.56 -9.21
CA HIS A 61 4.13 9.98 -9.32
C HIS A 61 4.23 10.43 -10.78
N VAL A 62 5.04 9.76 -11.59
CA VAL A 62 5.23 10.06 -13.01
C VAL A 62 3.94 9.87 -13.79
N GLY A 63 3.17 8.80 -13.52
CA GLY A 63 1.88 8.57 -14.17
C GLY A 63 0.81 9.63 -13.83
N SER A 64 0.93 10.29 -12.68
CA SER A 64 0.03 11.39 -12.27
C SER A 64 0.42 12.76 -12.86
N ARG A 65 1.62 12.87 -13.44
CA ARG A 65 2.18 14.11 -13.97
C ARG A 65 2.29 14.06 -15.49
N ARG A 66 2.24 15.25 -16.11
CA ARG A 66 2.40 15.40 -17.57
C ARG A 66 3.75 15.98 -17.97
N ASP A 67 4.54 16.44 -17.01
CA ASP A 67 5.78 17.21 -17.18
C ASP A 67 7.05 16.48 -16.72
N THR A 68 6.93 15.20 -16.39
CA THR A 68 8.02 14.36 -15.89
C THR A 68 8.05 13.04 -16.64
N LEU A 69 9.23 12.63 -17.10
CA LEU A 69 9.48 11.33 -17.73
C LEU A 69 10.27 10.43 -16.77
N LEU A 70 10.13 9.11 -16.92
CA LEU A 70 10.74 8.10 -16.05
C LEU A 70 12.28 8.15 -16.04
N HIS A 71 12.93 8.63 -17.08
CA HIS A 71 14.40 8.76 -17.11
C HIS A 71 14.90 10.04 -16.44
N GLU A 72 14.02 11.00 -16.13
CA GLU A 72 14.39 12.28 -15.50
C GLU A 72 14.50 12.10 -13.98
N VAL A 73 15.38 11.20 -13.54
CA VAL A 73 15.49 10.73 -12.15
C VAL A 73 15.68 11.86 -11.13
N GLU A 74 16.30 12.96 -11.54
CA GLU A 74 16.50 14.14 -10.71
C GLU A 74 15.18 14.84 -10.33
N LYS A 75 14.16 14.82 -11.20
CA LYS A 75 12.86 15.46 -10.94
C LYS A 75 12.07 14.77 -9.81
N PHE A 76 12.42 13.53 -9.48
CA PHE A 76 11.79 12.75 -8.41
C PHE A 76 12.81 12.15 -7.43
N SER A 77 13.99 12.77 -7.31
CA SER A 77 15.05 12.36 -6.37
C SER A 77 14.56 12.29 -4.92
N HIS A 78 13.63 13.16 -4.52
CA HIS A 78 12.97 13.14 -3.21
C HIS A 78 12.24 11.81 -2.91
N ILE A 79 11.74 11.11 -3.93
CA ILE A 79 11.10 9.78 -3.76
C ILE A 79 12.16 8.73 -3.42
N LYS A 80 13.36 8.82 -4.00
CA LYS A 80 14.48 7.94 -3.66
C LYS A 80 14.84 8.11 -2.18
N VAL A 81 15.01 9.36 -1.74
CA VAL A 81 15.30 9.67 -0.33
C VAL A 81 14.22 9.11 0.59
N ALA A 82 12.94 9.27 0.25
CA ALA A 82 11.84 8.80 1.08
C ALA A 82 11.81 7.27 1.27
N HIS A 83 12.22 6.50 0.26
CA HIS A 83 12.02 5.05 0.21
C HIS A 83 13.29 4.22 0.37
N ILE A 84 14.46 4.74 0.00
CA ILE A 84 15.74 4.02 0.00
C ILE A 84 16.56 4.37 1.22
N ASP A 85 16.75 5.67 1.47
CA ASP A 85 17.64 6.18 2.51
C ASP A 85 17.12 5.83 3.91
N ASP A 86 18.02 5.53 4.84
CA ASP A 86 17.63 5.04 6.18
C ASP A 86 16.83 6.07 6.99
N GLY A 87 17.04 7.36 6.74
CA GLY A 87 16.25 8.45 7.32
C GLY A 87 14.96 8.77 6.57
N GLY A 88 14.69 8.08 5.45
CA GLY A 88 13.51 8.30 4.61
C GLY A 88 12.21 7.99 5.36
N ILE A 89 11.19 8.82 5.17
CA ILE A 89 9.92 8.70 5.90
C ILE A 89 9.27 7.32 5.74
N ALA A 90 9.33 6.71 4.56
CA ALA A 90 8.76 5.39 4.33
C ALA A 90 9.56 4.28 5.01
N VAL A 91 10.88 4.47 5.17
CA VAL A 91 11.77 3.55 5.87
C VAL A 91 11.56 3.62 7.38
N VAL A 92 11.51 4.84 7.93
CA VAL A 92 11.29 5.08 9.35
C VAL A 92 9.90 4.58 9.76
N GLU A 93 8.85 4.88 8.99
CA GLU A 93 7.49 4.37 9.25
C GLU A 93 7.42 2.84 9.21
N SER A 94 8.11 2.20 8.26
CA SER A 94 8.15 0.74 8.21
C SER A 94 8.87 0.17 9.43
N SER A 95 9.92 0.85 9.92
CA SER A 95 10.72 0.43 11.07
C SER A 95 10.00 0.67 12.40
N THR A 96 9.20 1.72 12.52
CA THR A 96 8.35 1.96 13.69
C THR A 96 7.19 0.97 13.73
N ARG A 97 6.60 0.61 12.58
CA ARG A 97 5.57 -0.44 12.48
C ARG A 97 6.08 -1.84 12.84
N THR A 98 7.36 -2.15 12.62
CA THR A 98 7.95 -3.43 13.04
C THR A 98 8.35 -3.44 14.51
N ARG A 99 8.78 -2.30 15.08
CA ARG A 99 9.12 -2.18 16.51
C ARG A 99 7.90 -2.10 17.42
N LEU A 100 6.84 -1.44 16.96
CA LEU A 100 5.53 -1.51 17.59
C LEU A 100 4.86 -2.78 17.07
N GLY A 101 5.28 -3.94 17.60
CA GLY A 101 4.61 -5.21 17.37
C GLY A 101 3.11 -4.97 17.43
N ARG A 102 2.44 -5.20 16.30
CA ARG A 102 1.02 -4.90 16.08
C ARG A 102 0.28 -5.38 17.34
N PRO A 103 -0.22 -4.49 18.23
CA PRO A 103 -1.18 -4.96 19.21
C PRO A 103 -2.29 -5.49 18.34
N GLY A 104 -2.56 -6.80 18.41
CA GLY A 104 -3.62 -7.41 17.63
C GLY A 104 -4.80 -6.48 17.77
N GLN A 105 -5.20 -5.84 16.66
CA GLN A 105 -6.34 -4.94 16.68
C GLN A 105 -7.46 -5.85 17.16
N LYS A 106 -7.82 -5.74 18.45
CA LYS A 106 -9.09 -6.25 18.94
C LYS A 106 -10.05 -5.55 18.02
N ARG A 107 -10.58 -6.29 17.03
CA ARG A 107 -11.66 -5.80 16.18
C ARG A 107 -12.65 -5.24 17.20
N LYS A 108 -12.83 -3.92 17.22
CA LYS A 108 -13.93 -3.34 17.96
C LYS A 108 -15.14 -3.87 17.21
N PHE A 109 -15.70 -4.98 17.72
CA PHE A 109 -16.91 -5.55 17.16
C PHE A 109 -17.95 -4.43 17.21
N GLU A 110 -18.43 -4.01 16.05
CA GLU A 110 -19.43 -2.95 16.00
C GLU A 110 -20.72 -3.50 16.60
N VAL A 111 -21.58 -2.59 17.07
CA VAL A 111 -22.88 -2.99 17.60
C VAL A 111 -23.79 -3.36 16.43
N CYS A 112 -24.40 -4.54 16.47
CA CYS A 112 -25.31 -5.00 15.44
C CYS A 112 -26.57 -4.12 15.40
N ARG A 113 -26.70 -3.28 14.37
CA ARG A 113 -27.88 -2.43 14.17
C ARG A 113 -29.15 -3.24 13.93
N ASN A 114 -29.08 -4.30 13.13
CA ASN A 114 -30.24 -5.14 12.84
C ASN A 114 -30.78 -5.83 14.10
N TRP A 115 -29.92 -6.22 15.04
CA TRP A 115 -30.36 -6.77 16.32
C TRP A 115 -31.10 -5.70 17.15
N ASN A 116 -30.59 -4.47 17.16
CA ASN A 116 -31.23 -3.33 17.83
C ASN A 116 -32.64 -3.00 17.26
N PHE A 117 -32.92 -3.36 16.01
CA PHE A 117 -34.22 -3.21 15.35
C PHE A 117 -35.03 -4.51 15.26
N ARG A 118 -34.64 -5.58 15.98
CA ARG A 118 -35.29 -6.91 15.98
C ARG A 118 -35.37 -7.57 14.59
N SER A 119 -34.43 -7.26 13.70
CA SER A 119 -34.35 -7.78 12.32
C SER A 119 -33.09 -8.63 12.05
N CYS A 120 -32.28 -8.92 13.08
CA CYS A 120 -31.14 -9.82 12.94
C CYS A 120 -31.59 -11.29 12.97
N THR A 121 -31.31 -12.03 11.90
CA THR A 121 -31.62 -13.47 11.76
C THR A 121 -30.39 -14.37 11.86
N ARG A 122 -29.21 -13.81 12.13
CA ARG A 122 -27.95 -14.56 12.19
C ARG A 122 -27.80 -15.26 13.54
N GLU A 123 -27.66 -16.58 13.54
CA GLU A 123 -27.38 -17.37 14.75
C GLU A 123 -26.01 -17.04 15.37
N LYS A 124 -24.99 -16.84 14.51
CA LYS A 124 -23.65 -16.37 14.91
C LYS A 124 -23.39 -15.01 14.28
N CYS A 125 -23.83 -13.95 14.95
CA CYS A 125 -23.61 -12.59 14.47
C CYS A 125 -22.15 -12.18 14.67
N LEU A 126 -21.54 -11.65 13.60
CA LEU A 126 -20.16 -11.12 13.65
C LEU A 126 -20.08 -9.81 14.43
N GLU A 127 -21.21 -9.12 14.58
CA GLU A 127 -21.34 -7.85 15.31
C GLU A 127 -21.91 -8.10 16.72
N ARG A 128 -21.55 -7.25 17.68
CA ARG A 128 -21.98 -7.40 19.09
C ARG A 128 -23.47 -7.09 19.22
N HIS A 129 -24.23 -8.02 19.81
CA HIS A 129 -25.60 -7.78 20.26
C HIS A 129 -25.56 -7.01 21.59
N ALA A 130 -25.59 -5.68 21.50
CA ALA A 130 -25.69 -4.77 22.63
C ALA A 130 -26.57 -3.58 22.24
N CYS A 131 -27.28 -2.99 23.19
CA CYS A 131 -28.11 -1.82 22.99
C CYS A 131 -27.24 -0.66 22.51
N ILE A 132 -27.57 -0.08 21.36
CA ILE A 132 -26.80 1.06 20.83
C ILE A 132 -26.97 2.32 21.69
N LEU A 133 -28.03 2.40 22.50
CA LEU A 133 -28.36 3.57 23.31
C LEU A 133 -27.69 3.55 24.69
N CYS A 134 -27.69 2.40 25.39
CA CYS A 134 -27.17 2.28 26.75
C CYS A 134 -26.03 1.26 26.92
N GLY A 135 -25.74 0.45 25.89
CA GLY A 135 -24.67 -0.55 25.91
C GLY A 135 -25.01 -1.89 26.61
N SER A 136 -26.21 -2.05 27.19
CA SER A 136 -26.66 -3.32 27.80
C SER A 136 -26.74 -4.44 26.76
N ILE A 137 -26.46 -5.68 27.15
CA ILE A 137 -26.61 -6.86 26.29
C ILE A 137 -27.98 -7.54 26.41
N ASP A 138 -28.81 -7.08 27.34
CA ASP A 138 -30.05 -7.77 27.73
C ASP A 138 -31.24 -7.39 26.82
N HIS A 139 -31.18 -6.20 26.20
CA HIS A 139 -32.26 -5.67 25.38
C HIS A 139 -31.75 -4.96 24.12
N ALA A 140 -32.57 -4.99 23.07
CA ALA A 140 -32.37 -4.20 21.86
C ALA A 140 -32.77 -2.74 22.09
N ALA A 141 -32.20 -1.78 21.35
CA ALA A 141 -32.54 -0.36 21.48
C ALA A 141 -34.04 -0.05 21.41
N ARG A 142 -34.80 -0.84 20.65
CA ARG A 142 -36.27 -0.70 20.56
C ARG A 142 -36.98 -0.89 21.90
N ASP A 143 -36.40 -1.68 22.80
CA ASP A 143 -36.92 -2.00 24.13
C ASP A 143 -36.12 -1.28 25.23
N CYS A 144 -35.31 -0.28 24.85
CA CYS A 144 -34.54 0.53 25.77
C CYS A 144 -35.43 1.61 26.37
N HIS A 145 -35.75 1.47 27.65
CA HIS A 145 -36.36 2.53 28.45
C HIS A 145 -35.22 3.34 29.08
N HIS A 146 -35.05 4.58 28.62
CA HIS A 146 -34.17 5.54 29.27
C HIS A 146 -34.82 6.09 30.54
#